data_AF-A0A482WP16-F1
#
_entry.id   AF-A0A482WP16-F1
#
_cell.length_a   1.000
_cell.length_b   1.000
_cell.length_c   1.000
_cell.angle_alpha   90.00
_cell.angle_beta   90.00
_cell.angle_gamma   90.00
#
_symmetry.space_group_name_H-M   'P 1'
#
loop_
_entity.id
_entity.type
_entity.pdbx_description
1 polymer ?
#
loop_
_entity_poly.entity_id
_entity_poly.type
_entity_poly.pdbx_seq_one_letter_code
_entity_poly.pdbx_strand_id
1 'polypeptide(L)'
;MAESKGSLIAKSVSKHAGRAKEKILQNLGKVDRTADDIFDEHLQNFTRQHSAATRLQKEFNNYIRCIRAVQAASKSLMDSLNEIYESQWTGHDLVYVQAQNAEMLWQDFSHKLADQVLIPLNTYQAQFPEMRKKIEKRNRKLVDFDSQRHNMQSLEG
;
A
#
# COMPACT_ATOMS: atom_id res chain seq x y z
N MET A 1 -34.22 -2.93 22.98
CA MET A 1 -32.93 -2.69 22.25
C MET A 1 -32.67 -3.64 21.08
N ALA A 2 -33.34 -4.80 20.96
CA ALA A 2 -33.14 -5.73 19.82
C ALA A 2 -33.86 -5.29 18.52
N GLU A 3 -35.05 -4.69 18.60
CA GLU A 3 -35.82 -4.23 17.43
C GLU A 3 -35.10 -3.13 16.62
N SER A 4 -34.36 -2.25 17.30
CA SER A 4 -33.58 -1.18 16.66
C SER A 4 -32.45 -1.73 15.78
N LYS A 5 -31.76 -2.80 16.22
CA LYS A 5 -30.69 -3.43 15.44
C LYS A 5 -31.24 -4.17 14.21
N GLY A 6 -32.38 -4.88 14.35
CA GLY A 6 -33.06 -5.54 13.23
C GLY A 6 -33.54 -4.55 12.15
N SER A 7 -34.11 -3.41 12.58
CA SER A 7 -34.54 -2.34 11.66
C SER A 7 -33.36 -1.70 10.90
N LEU A 8 -32.22 -1.49 11.56
CA LEU A 8 -31.01 -0.95 10.92
C LEU A 8 -30.43 -1.92 9.88
N ILE A 9 -30.44 -3.22 10.17
CA ILE A 9 -29.99 -4.26 9.23
C ILE A 9 -30.92 -4.31 8.02
N ALA A 10 -32.24 -4.33 8.22
CA ALA A 10 -33.23 -4.32 7.14
C ALA A 10 -33.09 -3.08 6.23
N LYS A 11 -32.90 -1.89 6.83
CA LYS A 11 -32.65 -0.64 6.07
C LYS A 11 -31.34 -0.69 5.29
N SER A 12 -30.29 -1.31 5.83
CA SER A 12 -29.01 -1.47 5.14
C SER A 12 -29.12 -2.41 3.94
N VAL A 13 -29.80 -3.55 4.10
CA VAL A 13 -30.05 -4.53 3.03
C VAL A 13 -30.92 -3.91 1.93
N SER A 14 -31.98 -3.20 2.30
CA SER A 14 -32.84 -2.48 1.35
C SER A 14 -32.06 -1.44 0.54
N LYS A 15 -31.19 -0.64 1.18
CA LYS A 15 -30.30 0.31 0.47
C LYS A 15 -29.32 -0.40 -0.46
N HIS A 16 -28.80 -1.56 -0.07
CA HIS A 16 -27.87 -2.31 -0.90
C HIS A 16 -28.55 -2.83 -2.18
N ALA A 17 -29.74 -3.41 -2.04
CA ALA A 17 -30.56 -3.87 -3.17
C ALA A 17 -30.97 -2.70 -4.09
N GLY A 18 -31.38 -1.57 -3.50
CA GLY A 18 -31.71 -0.35 -4.24
C GLY A 18 -30.55 0.17 -5.09
N ARG A 19 -29.34 0.23 -4.52
CA ARG A 19 -28.13 0.61 -5.29
C ARG A 19 -27.80 -0.35 -6.43
N ALA A 20 -27.98 -1.65 -6.21
CA ALA A 20 -27.74 -2.66 -7.24
C ALA A 20 -28.72 -2.47 -8.41
N LYS A 21 -30.00 -2.24 -8.10
CA LYS A 21 -31.03 -1.91 -9.11
C LYS A 21 -30.66 -0.65 -9.89
N GLU A 22 -30.31 0.44 -9.21
CA GLU A 22 -29.95 1.72 -9.85
C GLU A 22 -28.77 1.56 -10.81
N LYS A 23 -27.69 0.89 -10.37
CA LYS A 23 -26.52 0.62 -11.23
C LYS A 23 -26.88 -0.17 -12.49
N ILE A 24 -27.77 -1.16 -12.37
CA ILE A 24 -28.23 -1.93 -13.54
C ILE A 24 -28.99 -1.03 -14.50
N LEU A 25 -29.89 -0.18 -14.01
CA LEU A 25 -30.65 0.75 -14.85
C LEU A 25 -29.74 1.75 -15.56
N GLN A 26 -28.74 2.30 -14.85
CA GLN A 26 -27.72 3.19 -15.41
C GLN A 26 -26.92 2.49 -16.52
N ASN A 27 -26.44 1.27 -16.27
CA ASN A 27 -25.67 0.49 -17.25
C ASN A 27 -26.50 0.09 -18.49
N LEU A 28 -27.82 -0.02 -18.34
CA LEU A 28 -28.76 -0.28 -19.45
C LEU A 28 -29.19 1.01 -20.17
N GLY A 29 -28.69 2.19 -19.76
CA GLY A 29 -29.08 3.49 -20.33
C GLY A 29 -30.54 3.87 -20.06
N LYS A 30 -31.19 3.22 -19.08
CA LYS A 30 -32.60 3.47 -18.74
C LYS A 30 -32.80 4.68 -17.84
N VAL A 31 -31.74 5.10 -17.14
CA VAL A 31 -31.74 6.26 -16.22
C VAL A 31 -30.39 6.97 -16.34
N ASP A 32 -30.40 8.29 -16.23
CA ASP A 32 -29.19 9.09 -16.33
C ASP A 32 -28.29 8.90 -15.10
N ARG A 33 -26.99 8.76 -15.35
CA ARG A 33 -25.95 8.71 -14.31
C ARG A 33 -25.26 10.06 -14.18
N THR A 34 -24.91 10.47 -12.96
CA THR A 34 -24.03 11.63 -12.79
C THR A 34 -22.60 11.25 -13.22
N ALA A 35 -22.09 11.94 -14.24
CA ALA A 35 -20.69 11.85 -14.67
C ALA A 35 -19.84 12.91 -13.94
N ASP A 36 -18.64 12.52 -13.52
CA ASP A 36 -17.66 13.42 -12.89
C ASP A 36 -16.27 13.08 -13.41
N ASP A 37 -15.99 13.56 -14.62
CA ASP A 37 -14.78 13.23 -15.37
C ASP A 37 -13.51 13.69 -14.63
N ILE A 38 -13.59 14.81 -13.89
CA ILE A 38 -12.48 15.33 -13.08
C ILE A 38 -12.18 14.35 -11.94
N PHE A 39 -13.21 13.87 -11.24
CA PHE A 39 -13.00 12.86 -10.19
C PHE A 39 -12.46 11.55 -10.76
N ASP A 40 -12.94 11.12 -11.92
CA ASP A 40 -12.49 9.88 -12.56
C ASP A 40 -11.01 9.95 -12.96
N GLU A 41 -10.53 11.10 -13.45
CA GLU A 41 -9.11 11.34 -13.69
C GLU A 41 -8.29 11.23 -12.39
N HIS A 42 -8.72 11.90 -11.32
CA HIS A 42 -8.06 11.81 -10.01
C HIS A 42 -8.07 10.40 -9.43
N LEU A 43 -9.15 9.64 -9.63
CA LEU A 43 -9.25 8.23 -9.22
C LEU A 43 -8.27 7.35 -9.99
N GLN A 44 -8.11 7.58 -11.28
CA GLN A 44 -7.13 6.88 -12.11
C GLN A 44 -5.71 7.19 -11.63
N ASN A 45 -5.40 8.46 -11.37
CA ASN A 45 -4.11 8.90 -10.85
C ASN A 45 -3.83 8.29 -9.47
N PHE A 46 -4.80 8.31 -8.55
CA PHE A 46 -4.70 7.66 -7.24
C PHE A 46 -4.40 6.16 -7.36
N THR A 47 -5.10 5.46 -8.25
CA THR A 47 -4.91 4.01 -8.45
C THR A 47 -3.52 3.71 -9.00
N ARG A 48 -3.05 4.50 -9.96
CA ARG A 48 -1.70 4.39 -10.52
C ARG A 48 -0.64 4.64 -9.45
N GLN A 49 -0.81 5.68 -8.64
CA GLN A 49 0.10 6.05 -7.56
C GLN A 49 0.15 4.96 -6.47
N HIS A 50 -1.00 4.39 -6.09
CA HIS A 50 -1.06 3.29 -5.15
C HIS A 50 -0.29 2.07 -5.66
N SER A 51 -0.54 1.66 -6.91
CA SER A 51 0.15 0.52 -7.51
C SER A 51 1.67 0.74 -7.60
N ALA A 52 2.11 1.96 -7.95
CA ALA A 52 3.52 2.31 -7.99
C ALA A 52 4.16 2.24 -6.59
N ALA A 53 3.47 2.76 -5.56
CA ALA A 53 3.92 2.68 -4.17
C ALA A 53 4.05 1.22 -3.69
N THR A 54 3.06 0.37 -4.00
CA THR A 54 3.06 -1.06 -3.69
C THR A 54 4.24 -1.77 -4.33
N ARG A 55 4.50 -1.51 -5.61
CA ARG A 55 5.64 -2.07 -6.32
C ARG A 55 6.96 -1.62 -5.68
N LEU A 56 7.13 -0.33 -5.43
CA LEU A 56 8.35 0.24 -4.86
C LEU A 56 8.70 -0.39 -3.49
N GLN A 57 7.70 -0.55 -2.62
CA GLN A 57 7.89 -1.20 -1.31
C GLN A 57 8.29 -2.66 -1.44
N LYS A 58 7.71 -3.39 -2.40
CA LYS A 58 8.10 -4.78 -2.66
C LYS A 58 9.57 -4.87 -3.09
N GLU A 59 9.98 -4.00 -4.02
CA GLU A 59 11.36 -3.97 -4.50
C GLU A 59 12.36 -3.56 -3.40
N PHE A 60 12.04 -2.56 -2.58
CA PHE A 60 12.92 -2.18 -1.46
C PHE A 60 13.04 -3.28 -0.40
N ASN A 61 11.94 -3.97 -0.08
CA ASN A 61 11.99 -5.12 0.82
C ASN A 61 12.88 -6.23 0.26
N ASN A 62 12.79 -6.51 -1.04
CA ASN A 62 13.66 -7.48 -1.70
C ASN A 62 15.13 -7.03 -1.67
N TYR A 63 15.38 -5.76 -2.00
CA TYR A 63 16.72 -5.19 -1.99
C TYR A 63 17.40 -5.29 -0.61
N ILE A 64 16.69 -4.94 0.47
CA ILE A 64 17.20 -5.07 1.84
C ILE A 64 17.53 -6.53 2.18
N ARG A 65 16.72 -7.49 1.74
CA ARG A 65 17.01 -8.92 1.93
C ARG A 65 18.31 -9.32 1.22
N CYS A 66 18.51 -8.86 -0.02
CA CYS A 66 19.74 -9.11 -0.76
C CYS A 66 20.96 -8.48 -0.07
N ILE A 67 20.85 -7.24 0.42
CA ILE A 67 21.94 -6.57 1.16
C ILE A 67 22.33 -7.38 2.41
N ARG A 68 21.37 -7.88 3.17
CA ARG A 68 21.65 -8.73 4.34
C ARG A 68 22.33 -10.05 3.97
N ALA A 69 21.95 -10.63 2.83
CA ALA A 69 22.62 -11.84 2.32
C ALA A 69 24.07 -11.55 1.91
N VAL A 70 24.33 -10.41 1.26
CA VAL A 70 25.68 -9.98 0.89
C VAL A 70 26.51 -9.66 2.14
N GLN A 71 25.94 -9.00 3.15
CA GLN A 71 26.60 -8.78 4.43
C GLN A 71 27.03 -10.12 5.05
N ALA A 72 26.14 -11.11 5.13
CA ALA A 72 26.47 -12.41 5.69
C ALA A 72 27.58 -13.14 4.90
N ALA A 73 27.53 -13.09 3.56
CA ALA A 73 28.56 -13.66 2.71
C ALA A 73 29.91 -12.94 2.86
N SER A 74 29.89 -11.61 2.91
CA SER A 74 31.08 -10.76 3.14
C SER A 74 31.72 -11.07 4.48
N LYS A 75 30.91 -11.22 5.54
CA LYS A 75 31.38 -11.58 6.87
C LYS A 75 32.06 -12.96 6.86
N SER A 76 31.39 -13.97 6.31
CA SER A 76 31.94 -15.33 6.23
C SER A 76 33.28 -15.39 5.48
N LEU A 77 33.42 -14.62 4.40
CA LEU A 77 34.68 -14.52 3.66
C LEU A 77 35.78 -13.85 4.50
N MET A 78 35.47 -12.74 5.17
CA MET A 78 36.45 -12.03 6.00
C MET A 78 36.84 -12.83 7.24
N ASP A 79 35.92 -13.55 7.85
CA ASP A 79 36.20 -14.47 8.97
C ASP A 79 37.17 -15.58 8.51
N SER A 80 36.90 -16.20 7.35
CA SER A 80 37.81 -17.21 6.77
C SER A 80 39.19 -16.63 6.45
N LEU A 81 39.26 -15.40 5.93
CA LEU A 81 40.52 -14.72 5.66
C LEU A 81 41.31 -14.48 6.95
N ASN A 82 40.66 -14.00 8.01
CA ASN A 82 41.30 -13.77 9.31
C ASN A 82 41.84 -15.07 9.92
N GLU A 83 41.15 -16.20 9.75
CA GLU A 83 41.59 -17.51 10.25
C GLU A 83 42.86 -18.01 9.57
N ILE A 84 42.98 -17.82 8.25
CA ILE A 84 44.13 -18.30 7.47
C ILE A 84 45.31 -17.31 7.47
N TYR A 85 45.09 -16.06 7.85
CA TYR A 85 46.13 -15.03 7.83
C TYR A 85 47.00 -15.10 9.08
N GLU A 86 48.18 -15.70 8.96
CA GLU A 86 49.05 -15.98 10.12
C GLU A 86 49.54 -14.70 10.82
N SER A 87 49.73 -14.77 12.14
CA SER A 87 50.10 -13.60 12.97
C SER A 87 51.48 -13.04 12.66
N GLN A 88 52.38 -13.86 12.12
CA GLN A 88 53.71 -13.44 11.64
C GLN A 88 53.66 -12.68 10.31
N TRP A 89 52.55 -12.75 9.56
CA TRP A 89 52.45 -12.09 8.27
C TRP A 89 52.27 -10.58 8.44
N THR A 90 52.94 -9.81 7.59
CA THR A 90 52.89 -8.36 7.63
C THR A 90 51.46 -7.86 7.45
N GLY A 91 50.95 -7.12 8.44
CA GLY A 91 49.61 -6.53 8.37
C GLY A 91 48.48 -7.39 8.92
N HIS A 92 48.77 -8.47 9.66
CA HIS A 92 47.75 -9.30 10.33
C HIS A 92 46.68 -8.47 11.06
N ASP A 93 47.09 -7.56 11.95
CA ASP A 93 46.15 -6.70 12.70
C ASP A 93 45.32 -5.79 11.78
N LEU A 94 45.90 -5.34 10.66
CA LEU A 94 45.22 -4.50 9.70
C LEU A 94 44.09 -5.26 8.99
N VAL A 95 44.32 -6.53 8.61
CA VAL A 95 43.29 -7.38 8.00
C VAL A 95 42.11 -7.55 8.95
N TYR A 96 42.39 -7.83 10.23
CA TYR A 96 41.36 -7.95 11.26
C TYR A 96 40.55 -6.65 11.43
N VAL A 97 41.23 -5.50 11.53
CA VAL A 97 40.57 -4.19 11.65
C VAL A 97 39.72 -3.89 10.41
N GLN A 98 40.20 -4.20 9.20
CA GLN A 98 39.42 -4.00 7.97
C GLN A 98 38.17 -4.88 7.92
N ALA A 99 38.24 -6.13 8.39
CA ALA A 99 37.08 -6.99 8.51
C ALA A 99 36.01 -6.42 9.45
N GLN A 100 36.42 -5.89 10.62
CA GLN A 100 35.50 -5.26 11.57
C GLN A 100 34.88 -3.97 11.00
N ASN A 101 35.68 -3.14 10.32
CA ASN A 101 35.17 -1.93 9.68
C ASN A 101 34.15 -2.24 8.58
N ALA A 102 34.41 -3.26 7.75
CA ALA A 102 33.48 -3.69 6.72
C ALA A 102 32.14 -4.16 7.32
N GLU A 103 32.18 -4.95 8.40
CA GLU A 103 30.97 -5.38 9.11
C GLU A 103 30.17 -4.20 9.68
N MET A 104 30.86 -3.22 10.29
CA MET A 104 30.22 -2.01 10.81
C MET A 104 29.53 -1.20 9.70
N LEU A 105 30.18 -1.04 8.54
CA LEU A 105 29.61 -0.34 7.39
C LEU A 105 28.37 -1.06 6.84
N TRP A 106 28.40 -2.41 6.78
CA TRP A 106 27.23 -3.19 6.37
C TRP A 106 26.06 -3.02 7.34
N GLN A 107 26.31 -3.06 8.65
CA GLN A 107 25.29 -2.87 9.66
C GLN A 107 24.66 -1.48 9.59
N ASP A 108 25.46 -0.43 9.51
CA ASP A 108 24.99 0.95 9.36
C ASP A 108 24.17 1.13 8.07
N PHE A 109 24.66 0.58 6.95
CA PHE A 109 23.94 0.65 5.68
C PHE A 109 22.59 -0.07 5.73
N SER A 110 22.53 -1.31 6.24
CA SER A 110 21.26 -2.03 6.37
C SER A 110 20.30 -1.35 7.35
N HIS A 111 20.82 -0.75 8.41
CA HIS A 111 20.01 -0.01 9.38
C HIS A 111 19.40 1.24 8.74
N LYS A 112 20.22 2.05 8.05
CA LYS A 112 19.76 3.25 7.33
C LYS A 112 18.72 2.95 6.27
N LEU A 113 18.87 1.86 5.51
CA LEU A 113 17.83 1.45 4.55
C LEU A 113 16.50 1.09 5.23
N ALA A 114 16.54 0.42 6.38
CA ALA A 114 15.33 0.09 7.12
C ALA A 114 14.67 1.35 7.70
N ASP A 115 15.45 2.21 8.35
CA ASP A 115 14.94 3.37 9.08
C ASP A 115 14.54 4.53 8.15
N GLN A 116 15.43 4.91 7.22
CA GLN A 116 15.27 6.13 6.43
C GLN A 116 14.53 5.90 5.11
N VAL A 117 14.36 4.64 4.67
CA VAL A 117 13.68 4.32 3.41
C VAL A 117 12.41 3.51 3.66
N LEU A 118 12.54 2.36 4.35
CA LEU A 118 11.41 1.43 4.48
C LEU A 118 10.31 1.98 5.40
N ILE A 119 10.65 2.60 6.53
CA ILE A 119 9.65 3.19 7.44
C ILE A 119 8.85 4.31 6.76
N PRO A 120 9.45 5.34 6.13
CA PRO A 120 8.70 6.36 5.42
C PRO A 120 7.81 5.80 4.31
N LEU A 121 8.31 4.81 3.56
CA LEU A 121 7.55 4.18 2.49
C LEU A 121 6.33 3.41 3.00
N ASN A 122 6.47 2.70 4.13
CA ASN A 122 5.36 2.03 4.80
C ASN A 122 4.33 3.03 5.33
N THR A 123 4.78 4.13 5.94
CA THR A 123 3.91 5.20 6.44
C THR A 123 3.12 5.85 5.30
N TYR A 124 3.77 6.13 4.18
CA TYR A 124 3.11 6.66 2.99
C TYR A 124 2.07 5.67 2.43
N GLN A 125 2.41 4.38 2.33
CA GLN A 125 1.47 3.37 1.87
C GLN A 125 0.25 3.20 2.79
N ALA A 126 0.42 3.38 4.09
CA ALA A 126 -0.67 3.23 5.06
C ALA A 126 -1.81 4.25 4.85
N GLN A 127 -1.59 5.30 4.06
CA GLN A 127 -2.61 6.31 3.73
C GLN A 127 -3.65 5.81 2.70
N PHE A 128 -3.27 4.88 1.82
CA PHE A 128 -4.13 4.44 0.71
C PHE A 128 -5.40 3.67 1.16
N PRO A 129 -5.35 2.74 2.14
CA PRO A 129 -6.54 1.99 2.55
C PRO A 129 -7.68 2.87 3.06
N GLU A 130 -7.38 3.91 3.83
CA GLU A 130 -8.38 4.82 4.35
C GLU A 130 -9.00 5.67 3.23
N MET A 131 -8.16 6.21 2.34
CA MET A 131 -8.63 6.98 1.19
C MET A 131 -9.50 6.13 0.25
N ARG A 132 -9.12 4.87 0.02
CA ARG A 132 -9.93 3.92 -0.76
C ARG A 132 -11.32 3.72 -0.15
N LYS A 133 -11.43 3.57 1.17
CA LYS A 133 -12.73 3.48 1.86
C LYS A 133 -13.58 4.74 1.65
N LYS A 134 -12.96 5.93 1.65
CA LYS A 134 -13.62 7.22 1.38
C LYS A 134 -14.14 7.29 -0.06
N ILE A 135 -13.33 6.89 -1.04
CA ILE A 135 -13.70 6.77 -2.46
C ILE A 135 -14.89 5.81 -2.64
N GLU A 136 -14.82 4.61 -2.05
CA GLU A 136 -15.91 3.63 -2.12
C GLU A 136 -17.19 4.16 -1.48
N LYS A 137 -17.08 4.92 -0.39
CA LYS A 137 -18.22 5.58 0.26
C LYS A 137 -18.82 6.65 -0.66
N ARG A 138 -18.01 7.49 -1.31
CA ARG A 138 -18.46 8.47 -2.30
C ARG A 138 -19.23 7.79 -3.42
N ASN A 139 -18.68 6.73 -4.02
CA ASN A 139 -19.34 5.99 -5.11
C ASN A 139 -20.70 5.41 -4.69
N ARG A 140 -20.81 4.86 -3.47
CA ARG A 140 -22.12 4.40 -2.95
C ARG A 140 -23.11 5.55 -2.75
N LYS A 141 -22.63 6.74 -2.39
CA LYS A 141 -23.47 7.92 -2.15
C LYS A 141 -23.93 8.60 -3.43
N LEU A 142 -23.10 8.58 -4.48
CA LEU A 142 -23.49 9.05 -5.80
C LEU A 142 -24.65 8.23 -6.36
N VAL A 143 -24.60 6.90 -6.22
CA VAL A 143 -25.71 6.02 -6.62
C VAL A 143 -26.96 6.26 -5.76
N ASP A 144 -26.82 6.47 -4.45
CA ASP A 144 -27.96 6.85 -3.60
C ASP A 144 -28.61 8.16 -4.10
N PHE A 145 -27.79 9.14 -4.51
CA PHE A 145 -28.24 10.44 -5.02
C PHE A 145 -28.97 10.32 -6.36
N ASP A 146 -28.37 9.63 -7.34
CA ASP A 146 -28.99 9.41 -8.65
C ASP A 146 -30.34 8.70 -8.52
N SER A 147 -30.43 7.69 -7.65
CA SER A 147 -31.68 6.98 -7.37
C SER A 147 -32.76 7.90 -6.76
N GLN A 148 -32.40 8.76 -5.82
CA GLN A 148 -33.34 9.73 -5.23
C GLN A 148 -33.80 10.77 -6.27
N ARG A 149 -32.87 11.28 -7.09
CA ARG A 149 -33.18 12.21 -8.19
C ARG A 149 -34.17 11.58 -9.17
N HIS A 150 -33.90 10.36 -9.61
CA HIS A 150 -34.78 9.63 -10.53
C HIS A 150 -36.16 9.36 -9.92
N ASN A 151 -36.21 8.93 -8.64
CA ASN A 151 -37.49 8.75 -7.96
C ASN A 151 -38.29 10.06 -7.90
N MET A 152 -37.64 11.20 -7.60
CA MET A 152 -38.31 12.51 -7.57
C MET A 152 -38.84 12.89 -8.95
N GLN A 153 -38.02 12.76 -10.01
CA GLN A 153 -38.43 13.02 -11.39
C GLN A 153 -39.64 12.15 -11.80
N SER A 154 -39.71 10.90 -11.36
CA SER A 154 -40.86 10.01 -11.62
C SER A 154 -42.14 10.39 -10.87
N LEU A 155 -42.06 11.21 -9.82
CA LEU A 155 -43.20 11.70 -9.06
C LEU A 155 -43.70 13.06 -9.57
N GLU A 156 -42.84 13.82 -10.24
CA GLU A 156 -43.15 15.14 -10.81
C GLU A 156 -43.66 15.09 -12.25
N GLY A 157 -43.44 13.97 -12.96
CA GLY A 157 -43.97 13.70 -14.30
C GLY A 157 -45.22 12.82 -14.27
#